data_AF-X1VGI4-F1
#
_entry.id   AF-X1VGI4-F1
#
_cell.length_a   1.000
_cell.length_b   1.000
_cell.length_c   1.000
_cell.angle_alpha   90.00
_cell.angle_beta   90.00
_cell.angle_gamma   90.00
#
_symmetry.space_group_name_H-M   'P 1'
#
loop_
_entity.id
_entity.type
_entity.pdbx_description
1 polymer ?
#
loop_
_entity_poly.entity_id
_entity_poly.type
_entity_poly.pdbx_seq_one_letter_code
_entity_poly.pdbx_strand_id
1 'polypeptide(L)' 'RHRYEVNPEYIGQLKDKGLIFSGRSEDGKRMETLEIGDHPFFIAT' A
#
# COMPACT_ATOMS: atom_id res chain seq x y z
N ARG A 1 0.34 13.87 8.75
CA ARG A 1 -0.88 14.66 8.42
C ARG A 1 -0.91 14.92 6.93
N HIS A 2 -1.79 14.23 6.19
CA HIS A 2 -1.97 14.34 4.75
C HIS A 2 -3.47 14.50 4.43
N ARG A 3 -3.80 14.66 3.15
CA ARG A 3 -5.20 14.72 2.65
C ARG A 3 -5.48 13.72 1.53
N TYR A 4 -4.44 13.09 0.99
CA TYR A 4 -4.54 12.19 -0.15
C TYR A 4 -4.39 10.76 0.32
N GLU A 5 -5.14 9.89 -0.34
CA GLU A 5 -5.10 8.44 -0.17
C GLU A 5 -4.75 7.80 -1.52
N VAL A 6 -4.24 6.57 -1.50
CA VAL A 6 -4.12 5.77 -2.72
C VAL A 6 -5.50 5.54 -3.32
N ASN A 7 -5.63 5.71 -4.64
CA ASN A 7 -6.88 5.40 -5.33
C ASN A 7 -7.09 3.87 -5.36
N PRO A 8 -8.22 3.35 -4.82
CA PRO A 8 -8.54 1.92 -4.80
C PRO A 8 -8.47 1.22 -6.17
N GLU A 9 -8.77 1.92 -7.26
CA GLU A 9 -8.76 1.37 -8.62
C GLU A 9 -7.37 0.88 -9.06
N TYR A 10 -6.31 1.45 -8.49
CA TYR A 10 -4.92 1.08 -8.83
C TYR A 10 -4.34 0.02 -7.91
N ILE A 11 -5.02 -0.36 -6.82
CA ILE A 11 -4.48 -1.30 -5.84
C ILE A 11 -4.17 -2.65 -6.48
N GLY A 12 -5.06 -3.14 -7.35
CA GLY A 12 -4.81 -4.39 -8.09
C GLY A 12 -3.54 -4.30 -8.93
N GLN A 13 -3.41 -3.24 -9.72
CA GLN A 13 -2.24 -3.02 -10.59
C GLN A 13 -0.94 -2.89 -9.79
N LEU A 14 -0.97 -2.21 -8.65
CA LEU A 14 0.20 -2.07 -7.77
C LEU A 14 0.61 -3.42 -7.18
N LYS A 15 -0.36 -4.20 -6.70
CA LYS A 15 -0.12 -5.56 -6.18
C LYS A 15 0.45 -6.49 -7.25
N ASP A 16 -0.06 -6.43 -8.48
CA ASP A 16 0.42 -7.23 -9.60
C ASP A 16 1.87 -6.88 -9.98
N LYS A 17 2.34 -5.69 -9.61
CA LYS A 17 3.74 -5.25 -9.78
C LYS A 17 4.62 -5.52 -8.56
N GLY A 18 4.11 -6.24 -7.57
CA GLY A 18 4.87 -6.70 -6.40
C GLY A 18 4.78 -5.81 -5.17
N LEU A 19 3.93 -4.77 -5.16
CA LEU A 19 3.64 -4.04 -3.92
C LEU A 19 2.81 -4.89 -2.97
N ILE A 20 3.20 -4.88 -1.70
CA ILE A 20 2.47 -5.53 -0.62
C ILE A 20 1.92 -4.45 0.29
N PHE A 21 0.60 -4.43 0.50
CA PHE A 21 -0.06 -3.52 1.45
C PHE A 21 -0.24 -4.22 2.79
N SER A 22 0.73 -4.01 3.69
CA SER A 22 0.82 -4.63 5.02
C SER A 22 -0.03 -3.94 6.09
N GLY A 23 -0.36 -2.65 5.89
CA GLY A 23 -1.18 -1.85 6.81
C GLY A 23 -2.40 -1.26 6.12
N ARG A 24 -3.57 -1.37 6.75
CA ARG A 24 -4.84 -0.86 6.24
C ARG A 24 -5.70 -0.31 7.38
N SER A 25 -6.57 0.64 7.05
CA SER A 25 -7.60 1.11 7.98
C SER A 25 -8.57 -0.02 8.36
N GLU A 26 -9.25 0.10 9.52
CA GLU A 26 -10.24 -0.90 9.97
C GLU A 26 -11.38 -1.12 8.96
N ASP A 27 -11.78 -0.07 8.23
CA ASP A 27 -12.79 -0.16 7.18
C ASP A 27 -12.23 -0.71 5.84
N GLY A 28 -10.93 -0.98 5.77
CA GLY A 28 -10.23 -1.53 4.61
C GLY A 28 -10.11 -0.61 3.41
N LYS A 29 -10.56 0.66 3.52
CA LYS A 29 -10.58 1.60 2.39
C LYS A 29 -9.25 2.29 2.16
N ARG A 30 -8.45 2.45 3.21
CA ARG A 30 -7.16 3.14 3.15
C ARG A 30 -6.03 2.15 3.32
N MET A 31 -5.01 2.34 2.50
CA MET A 31 -3.78 1.59 2.55
C MET A 31 -2.75 2.48 3.26
N GLU A 32 -2.40 2.12 4.48
CA GLU A 32 -1.62 2.97 5.40
C GLU A 32 -0.14 2.57 5.39
N THR A 33 0.20 1.33 5.05
CA THR A 33 1.59 0.85 5.05
C THR A 33 1.82 -0.14 3.92
N LEU A 34 2.97 -0.03 3.26
CA LEU A 34 3.36 -0.91 2.16
C LEU A 34 4.85 -1.27 2.19
N GLU A 35 5.17 -2.36 1.50
CA GLU A 35 6.51 -2.91 1.34
C GLU A 35 6.71 -3.54 -0.06
N ILE A 36 7.98 -3.82 -0.41
CA ILE A 36 8.38 -4.55 -1.62
C ILE A 36 9.15 -5.79 -1.18
N GLY A 37 8.61 -6.98 -1.42
CA GLY A 37 9.15 -8.23 -0.88
C GLY A 37 10.54 -8.62 -1.40
N ASP A 38 10.89 -8.22 -2.63
CA ASP A 38 12.21 -8.51 -3.24
C ASP A 38 13.27 -7.45 -2.92
N HIS A 39 12.97 -6.49 -2.03
CA HIS A 39 13.92 -5.48 -1.58
C HIS A 39 14.34 -5.78 -0.13
N PRO A 40 15.65 -5.81 0.20
CA PRO A 40 16.12 -6.17 1.54
C PRO A 40 15.53 -5.31 2.65
N PHE A 41 15.20 -4.06 2.34
CA PHE A 41 14.49 -3.16 3.24
C PHE A 41 13.76 -2.05 2.48
N PHE A 42 12.45 -2.16 2.30
CA PHE A 42 11.62 -1.11 1.72
C PHE A 42 10.29 -1.03 2.48
N ILE A 43 10.07 0.06 3.19
CA ILE A 43 8.86 0.32 3.98
C ILE A 43 8.41 1.76 3.73
N ALA A 44 7.11 1.96 3.52
CA ALA A 44 6.49 3.29 3.44
C ALA A 44 5.19 3.34 4.26
N THR A 45 4.94 4.51 4.85
CA THR A 45 3.78 4.83 5.71
C THR A 45 3.28 6.25 5.44
#